data_AF-A0A921CPW0-F1
#
_entry.id   AF-A0A921CPW0-F1
#
_cell.length_a   1.000
_cell.length_b   1.000
_cell.length_c   1.000
_cell.angle_alpha   90.00
_cell.angle_beta   90.00
_cell.angle_gamma   90.00
#
_symmetry.space_group_name_H-M   'P 1'
#
loop_
_entity.id
_entity.type
_entity.pdbx_description
1 polymer ?
#
loop_
_entity_poly.entity_id
_entity_poly.type
_entity_poly.pdbx_seq_one_letter_code
_entity_poly.pdbx_strand_id
1 'polypeptide(L)'
;MSAASLPAGVQKFSDVPENHYAFETIHKLRALGITNGIGNNKFGMGKNLTRAEFVNFLKNLHGWEDYKPEKSSFQDVKSNKWYYVPVETALKHGVIDKSSQFRPDDYITREEMAVMIVRSLGYENLAKRISYLESPFDDVTTNVGYITIAKDMGIIKGTGQKKFSPHNNALREDAATMLARMYDRLSHGLDELHAFYAIKSYPQIDMIEKLDSVSFGWSCLKFDENSRQVVLNTSDNKYGFTIPSGFSEPVEIAKNNGVKTQLMVFASQDDKVYDERQNKYIGLLEYVLSTPASRSKVIDEIIKHTTLSGNDGSNVVFDGVVIDFEAMKGETLKNNFTAFLTELRSKMTENNVENLYVAVHPKSKKIGYYDAYDYRSIGDIADRVILMAHDYNAKKLSSQEMSAGDRYIYTPLTPINEIYYALREITNEDYGVRDSKKIWLQISFSTAQWEVKNGQVVNSTPYTPDYEKVFNRIVNPDNMKDVSVNYSEQYQNPYITYRNGESEFIIWYEDSRSIDAKIKLARMFNINGISLWRLGNIPDFEQTVNGRPSYLDVWQKLNEYKLNEYNPNE
;
A
#
# COMPACT_ATOMS: atom_id res chain seq x y z
N MET A 1 5.08 21.90 2.19
CA MET A 1 3.73 21.85 1.60
C MET A 1 3.58 23.08 0.72
N SER A 2 3.55 22.89 -0.60
CA SER A 2 3.09 23.94 -1.50
C SER A 2 1.58 24.03 -1.32
N ALA A 3 1.08 25.13 -0.75
CA ALA A 3 -0.34 25.42 -0.76
C ALA A 3 -0.78 25.50 -2.23
N ALA A 4 -1.67 24.61 -2.67
CA ALA A 4 -2.34 24.82 -3.94
C ALA A 4 -3.04 26.18 -3.85
N SER A 5 -2.64 27.13 -4.71
CA SER A 5 -3.19 28.47 -4.72
C SER A 5 -4.71 28.43 -4.87
N LEU A 6 -5.43 29.22 -4.08
CA LEU A 6 -6.88 29.35 -4.19
C LEU A 6 -7.34 29.55 -5.64
N PRO A 7 -8.35 28.79 -6.12
CA PRO A 7 -8.90 29.00 -7.45
C PRO A 7 -9.39 30.44 -7.63
N ALA A 8 -9.10 31.03 -8.79
CA ALA A 8 -9.54 32.38 -9.11
C ALA A 8 -11.08 32.47 -9.07
N GLY A 9 -11.62 33.53 -8.45
CA GLY A 9 -13.07 33.79 -8.40
C GLY A 9 -13.81 33.20 -7.19
N VAL A 10 -13.15 32.46 -6.29
CA VAL A 10 -13.78 32.01 -5.04
C VAL A 10 -14.06 33.21 -4.13
N GLN A 11 -15.34 33.44 -3.79
CA GLN A 11 -15.70 34.50 -2.85
C GLN A 11 -15.07 34.22 -1.48
N LYS A 12 -14.29 35.18 -0.97
CA LYS A 12 -13.67 35.08 0.34
C LYS A 12 -14.69 35.32 1.46
N PHE A 13 -14.64 34.53 2.53
CA PHE A 13 -15.40 34.78 3.74
C PHE A 13 -14.88 36.04 4.44
N SER A 14 -15.81 36.89 4.86
CA SER A 14 -15.52 38.21 5.43
C SER A 14 -14.89 38.17 6.83
N ASP A 15 -14.96 37.04 7.52
CA ASP A 15 -14.49 36.84 8.91
C ASP A 15 -13.25 35.95 9.00
N VAL A 16 -12.57 35.68 7.88
CA VAL A 16 -11.35 34.85 7.82
C VAL A 16 -10.18 35.74 7.38
N PRO A 17 -9.26 36.14 8.27
CA PRO A 17 -8.11 36.99 7.93
C PRO A 17 -7.15 36.30 6.95
N GLU A 18 -6.61 37.05 5.98
CA GLU A 18 -5.69 36.50 4.95
C GLU A 18 -4.39 35.92 5.53
N ASN A 19 -3.95 36.43 6.68
CA ASN A 19 -2.77 35.94 7.39
C ASN A 19 -3.05 34.76 8.35
N HIS A 20 -4.28 34.26 8.41
CA HIS A 20 -4.64 33.14 9.27
C HIS A 20 -4.20 31.79 8.68
N TYR A 21 -3.70 30.86 9.51
CA TYR A 21 -3.18 29.56 9.04
C TYR A 21 -4.19 28.73 8.24
N ALA A 22 -5.49 28.88 8.57
CA ALA A 22 -6.58 28.15 7.92
C ALA A 22 -7.18 28.89 6.70
N PHE A 23 -6.67 30.07 6.33
CA PHE A 23 -7.26 30.90 5.27
C PHE A 23 -7.41 30.14 3.95
N GLU A 24 -6.32 29.60 3.40
CA GLU A 24 -6.33 28.85 2.14
C GLU A 24 -7.26 27.62 2.23
N THR A 25 -7.15 26.86 3.31
CA THR A 25 -7.92 25.64 3.54
C THR A 25 -9.42 25.88 3.60
N ILE A 26 -9.87 26.88 4.36
CA ILE A 26 -11.30 27.20 4.49
C ILE A 26 -11.89 27.55 3.13
N HIS A 27 -11.17 28.36 2.35
CA HIS A 27 -11.64 28.79 1.04
C HIS A 27 -11.53 27.68 -0.01
N LYS A 28 -10.58 26.76 0.12
CA LYS A 28 -10.54 25.53 -0.66
C LYS A 28 -11.80 24.69 -0.43
N LEU A 29 -12.18 24.46 0.82
CA LEU A 29 -13.42 23.73 1.13
C LEU A 29 -14.67 24.43 0.60
N ARG A 30 -14.68 25.78 0.58
CA ARG A 30 -15.76 26.54 -0.07
C ARG A 30 -15.80 26.31 -1.58
N ALA A 31 -14.65 26.37 -2.24
CA ALA A 31 -14.53 26.13 -3.68
C ALA A 31 -15.01 24.72 -4.08
N LEU A 32 -14.76 23.74 -3.20
CA LEU A 32 -15.20 22.35 -3.35
C LEU A 32 -16.68 22.12 -2.98
N GLY A 33 -17.43 23.16 -2.56
CA GLY A 33 -18.83 23.03 -2.16
C GLY A 33 -19.04 22.30 -0.82
N ILE A 34 -17.98 22.04 -0.07
CA ILE A 34 -18.04 21.32 1.22
C ILE A 34 -18.72 22.18 2.30
N THR A 35 -18.50 23.50 2.24
CA THR A 35 -19.11 24.46 3.17
C THR A 35 -19.47 25.79 2.53
N ASN A 36 -20.63 26.33 2.90
CA ASN A 36 -21.08 27.69 2.56
C ASN A 36 -20.97 28.66 3.75
N GLY A 37 -20.33 28.24 4.84
CA GLY A 37 -20.25 29.02 6.08
C GLY A 37 -21.57 29.02 6.85
N ILE A 38 -21.80 30.07 7.64
CA ILE A 38 -22.97 30.25 8.52
C ILE A 38 -23.94 31.32 8.01
N GLY A 39 -23.82 31.73 6.75
CA GLY A 39 -24.59 32.82 6.14
C GLY A 39 -23.89 34.19 6.22
N ASN A 40 -24.46 35.19 5.54
CA ASN A 40 -23.93 36.57 5.46
C ASN A 40 -22.45 36.66 5.05
N ASN A 41 -22.01 35.75 4.17
CA ASN A 41 -20.61 35.60 3.75
C ASN A 41 -19.62 35.43 4.93
N LYS A 42 -20.03 34.72 5.99
CA LYS A 42 -19.17 34.38 7.14
C LYS A 42 -18.95 32.87 7.23
N PHE A 43 -17.72 32.46 7.52
CA PHE A 43 -17.38 31.08 7.83
C PHE A 43 -17.79 30.70 9.26
N GLY A 44 -17.69 31.63 10.20
CA GLY A 44 -17.82 31.41 11.63
C GLY A 44 -16.49 31.10 12.33
N MET A 45 -15.37 31.68 11.88
CA MET A 45 -14.05 31.44 12.49
C MET A 45 -14.06 31.70 14.01
N GLY A 46 -13.38 30.84 14.78
CA GLY A 46 -13.32 30.90 16.24
C GLY A 46 -14.56 30.37 16.96
N LYS A 47 -15.60 29.92 16.23
CA LYS A 47 -16.77 29.27 16.83
C LYS A 47 -16.55 27.76 16.97
N ASN A 48 -17.17 27.18 17.99
CA ASN A 48 -17.29 25.72 18.08
C ASN A 48 -18.20 25.19 16.97
N LEU A 49 -17.86 24.01 16.45
CA LEU A 49 -18.62 23.28 15.44
C LEU A 49 -19.61 22.32 16.10
N THR A 50 -20.82 22.18 15.57
CA THR A 50 -21.76 21.16 16.06
C THR A 50 -21.55 19.80 15.39
N ARG A 51 -22.05 18.73 16.02
CA ARG A 51 -22.03 17.38 15.45
C ARG A 51 -22.77 17.31 14.11
N ALA A 52 -23.92 17.99 13.98
CA ALA A 52 -24.67 18.06 12.73
C ALA A 52 -23.91 18.77 11.60
N GLU A 53 -23.20 19.85 11.91
CA GLU A 53 -22.40 20.57 10.92
C GLU A 53 -21.22 19.73 10.42
N PHE A 54 -20.57 18.99 11.32
CA PHE A 54 -19.44 18.14 10.96
C PHE A 54 -19.84 16.99 10.02
N VAL A 55 -20.94 16.29 10.30
CA VAL A 55 -21.40 15.20 9.42
C VAL A 55 -21.90 15.71 8.07
N ASN A 56 -22.42 16.95 8.03
CA ASN A 56 -22.73 17.62 6.77
C ASN A 56 -21.47 17.92 5.94
N PHE A 57 -20.37 18.33 6.58
CA PHE A 57 -19.09 18.49 5.87
C PHE A 57 -18.56 17.16 5.33
N LEU A 58 -18.61 16.09 6.12
CA LEU A 58 -18.18 14.75 5.66
C LEU A 58 -19.02 14.28 4.47
N LYS A 59 -20.35 14.40 4.56
CA LYS A 59 -21.28 14.03 3.50
C LYS A 59 -20.98 14.78 2.19
N ASN A 60 -20.75 16.09 2.26
CA ASN A 60 -20.42 16.88 1.08
C ASN A 60 -19.01 16.58 0.54
N LEU A 61 -18.04 16.33 1.41
CA LEU A 61 -16.67 16.01 1.00
C LEU A 61 -16.60 14.69 0.22
N HIS A 62 -17.33 13.67 0.68
CA HIS A 62 -17.43 12.37 0.01
C HIS A 62 -18.47 12.32 -1.11
N GLY A 63 -19.16 13.43 -1.39
CA GLY A 63 -20.18 13.50 -2.44
C GLY A 63 -21.30 12.46 -2.29
N TRP A 64 -21.61 12.01 -1.06
CA TRP A 64 -22.56 10.93 -0.85
C TRP A 64 -23.98 11.33 -1.27
N GLU A 65 -24.63 10.41 -1.97
CA GLU A 65 -26.03 10.51 -2.34
C GLU A 65 -26.92 10.67 -1.11
N ASP A 66 -27.87 11.61 -1.21
CA ASP A 66 -28.79 11.91 -0.13
C ASP A 66 -29.61 10.67 0.25
N TYR A 67 -29.52 10.28 1.52
CA TYR A 67 -30.38 9.26 2.08
C TYR A 67 -31.42 9.88 3.02
N LYS A 68 -32.69 9.64 2.72
CA LYS A 68 -33.83 10.19 3.45
C LYS A 68 -34.86 9.09 3.76
N PRO A 69 -34.71 8.33 4.85
CA PRO A 69 -35.71 7.36 5.26
C PRO A 69 -37.01 8.07 5.68
N GLU A 70 -38.14 7.35 5.60
CA GLU A 70 -39.45 7.88 6.01
C GLU A 70 -39.50 8.23 7.50
N LYS A 71 -38.82 7.42 8.33
CA LYS A 71 -38.73 7.59 9.77
C LYS A 71 -37.30 7.93 10.16
N SER A 72 -37.18 8.88 11.08
CA SER A 72 -35.89 9.23 11.66
C SER A 72 -35.27 8.04 12.38
N SER A 73 -33.97 7.93 12.21
CA SER A 73 -33.16 6.96 12.92
C SER A 73 -32.90 7.35 14.37
N PHE A 74 -33.08 8.61 14.75
CA PHE A 74 -32.78 9.11 16.09
C PHE A 74 -33.94 9.92 16.64
N GLN A 75 -34.19 9.83 17.95
CA GLN A 75 -35.35 10.48 18.58
C GLN A 75 -35.26 12.01 18.56
N ASP A 76 -34.04 12.55 18.55
CA ASP A 76 -33.73 13.98 18.58
C ASP A 76 -33.46 14.58 17.18
N VAL A 77 -33.54 13.77 16.13
CA VAL A 77 -33.39 14.22 14.74
C VAL A 77 -34.76 14.30 14.09
N LYS A 78 -35.25 15.53 13.86
CA LYS A 78 -36.57 15.77 13.26
C LYS A 78 -36.48 15.87 11.74
N SER A 79 -37.41 15.25 11.02
CA SER A 79 -37.41 15.17 9.54
C SER A 79 -37.53 16.51 8.81
N ASN A 80 -37.97 17.57 9.50
CA ASN A 80 -38.09 18.93 8.96
C ASN A 80 -36.85 19.82 9.24
N LYS A 81 -35.78 19.27 9.83
CA LYS A 81 -34.55 20.01 10.12
C LYS A 81 -33.53 19.84 9.00
N TRP A 82 -32.71 20.87 8.77
CA TRP A 82 -31.69 20.88 7.72
C TRP A 82 -30.68 19.73 7.85
N TYR A 83 -30.39 19.32 9.08
CA TYR A 83 -29.44 18.25 9.39
C TYR A 83 -30.03 16.84 9.27
N TYR A 84 -31.34 16.68 8.96
CA TYR A 84 -31.95 15.37 8.84
C TYR A 84 -31.23 14.49 7.81
N VAL A 85 -31.11 14.99 6.58
CA VAL A 85 -30.48 14.24 5.48
C VAL A 85 -28.99 13.98 5.75
N PRO A 86 -28.17 14.97 6.16
CA PRO A 86 -26.77 14.72 6.54
C PRO A 86 -26.59 13.62 7.59
N VAL A 87 -27.43 13.62 8.64
CA VAL A 87 -27.32 12.65 9.74
C VAL A 87 -27.72 11.24 9.29
N GLU A 88 -28.84 11.10 8.57
CA GLU A 88 -29.28 9.80 8.05
C GLU A 88 -28.30 9.25 7.01
N THR A 89 -27.74 10.11 6.16
CA THR A 89 -26.72 9.73 5.17
C THR A 89 -25.44 9.25 5.88
N ALA A 90 -24.94 10.01 6.84
CA ALA A 90 -23.76 9.62 7.61
C ALA A 90 -23.97 8.31 8.39
N LEU A 91 -25.18 8.04 8.89
CA LEU A 91 -25.53 6.75 9.50
C LEU A 91 -25.51 5.61 8.46
N LYS A 92 -26.11 5.81 7.27
CA LYS A 92 -26.11 4.81 6.19
C LYS A 92 -24.69 4.42 5.75
N HIS A 93 -23.76 5.38 5.75
CA HIS A 93 -22.36 5.17 5.41
C HIS A 93 -21.48 4.75 6.60
N GLY A 94 -22.07 4.42 7.76
CA GLY A 94 -21.34 3.87 8.91
C GLY A 94 -20.44 4.88 9.66
N VAL A 95 -20.60 6.19 9.42
CA VAL A 95 -19.86 7.24 10.14
C VAL A 95 -20.31 7.35 11.60
N ILE A 96 -21.59 7.07 11.84
CA ILE A 96 -22.27 7.20 13.12
C ILE A 96 -22.85 5.84 13.49
N ASP A 97 -22.74 5.44 14.76
CA ASP A 97 -23.44 4.25 15.25
C ASP A 97 -24.94 4.52 15.45
N LYS A 98 -25.76 3.51 15.19
CA LYS A 98 -27.17 3.55 15.58
C LYS A 98 -27.31 3.58 17.10
N SER A 99 -27.97 4.60 17.61
CA SER A 99 -28.27 4.78 19.03
C SER A 99 -29.66 5.43 19.22
N SER A 100 -30.04 5.77 20.45
CA SER A 100 -31.29 6.49 20.72
C SER A 100 -31.27 7.95 20.28
N GLN A 101 -30.11 8.63 20.39
CA GLN A 101 -29.95 10.07 20.13
C GLN A 101 -28.65 10.35 19.38
N PHE A 102 -28.70 11.31 18.46
CA PHE A 102 -27.52 11.77 17.71
C PHE A 102 -26.81 12.97 18.36
N ARG A 103 -27.56 13.83 19.05
CA ARG A 103 -27.16 15.13 19.62
C ARG A 103 -26.72 16.13 18.55
N PRO A 104 -27.62 16.57 17.64
CA PRO A 104 -27.25 17.39 16.49
C PRO A 104 -26.71 18.78 16.83
N ASP A 105 -27.22 19.39 17.90
CA ASP A 105 -26.88 20.76 18.30
C ASP A 105 -25.72 20.84 19.31
N ASP A 106 -25.28 19.69 19.85
CA ASP A 106 -24.11 19.62 20.73
C ASP A 106 -22.83 19.96 19.96
N TYR A 107 -21.90 20.63 20.63
CA TYR A 107 -20.55 20.83 20.09
C TYR A 107 -19.81 19.51 20.00
N ILE A 108 -19.14 19.29 18.86
CA ILE A 108 -18.38 18.07 18.62
C ILE A 108 -17.02 18.14 19.32
N THR A 109 -16.63 17.05 19.98
CA THR A 109 -15.30 16.95 20.59
C THR A 109 -14.25 16.54 19.56
N ARG A 110 -12.97 16.79 19.88
CA ARG A 110 -11.85 16.37 19.02
C ARG A 110 -11.77 14.86 18.83
N GLU A 111 -12.10 14.08 19.87
CA GLU A 111 -12.19 12.62 19.79
C GLU A 111 -13.34 12.17 18.86
N GLU A 112 -14.53 12.76 19.00
CA GLU A 112 -15.68 12.41 18.15
C GLU A 112 -15.39 12.70 16.67
N MET A 113 -14.71 13.82 16.37
CA MET A 113 -14.25 14.11 15.01
C MET A 113 -13.30 13.05 14.47
N ALA A 114 -12.29 12.64 15.26
CA ALA A 114 -11.32 11.63 14.83
C ALA A 114 -12.01 10.28 14.54
N VAL A 115 -12.96 9.86 15.37
CA VAL A 115 -13.76 8.65 15.17
C VAL A 115 -14.56 8.75 13.86
N MET A 116 -15.30 9.83 13.66
CA MET A 116 -16.13 10.02 12.46
C MET A 116 -15.29 10.11 11.18
N ILE A 117 -14.12 10.77 11.21
CA ILE A 117 -13.18 10.82 10.08
C ILE A 117 -12.74 9.40 9.70
N VAL A 118 -12.21 8.64 10.65
CA VAL A 118 -11.67 7.29 10.40
C VAL A 118 -12.77 6.33 9.93
N ARG A 119 -13.99 6.46 10.46
CA ARG A 119 -15.15 5.71 9.97
C ARG A 119 -15.53 6.10 8.55
N SER A 120 -15.53 7.39 8.23
CA SER A 120 -15.83 7.87 6.87
C SER A 120 -14.83 7.36 5.82
N LEU A 121 -13.63 6.97 6.25
CA LEU A 121 -12.59 6.35 5.41
C LEU A 121 -12.70 4.80 5.37
N GLY A 122 -13.67 4.19 6.04
CA GLY A 122 -13.85 2.74 6.10
C GLY A 122 -12.90 2.00 7.06
N TYR A 123 -12.16 2.71 7.92
CA TYR A 123 -11.11 2.12 8.75
C TYR A 123 -11.54 1.74 10.18
N GLU A 124 -12.84 1.56 10.43
CA GLU A 124 -13.35 1.12 11.74
C GLU A 124 -12.76 -0.21 12.20
N ASN A 125 -12.78 -1.23 11.34
CA ASN A 125 -12.23 -2.55 11.67
C ASN A 125 -10.72 -2.48 11.94
N LEU A 126 -10.00 -1.67 11.16
CA LEU A 126 -8.57 -1.42 11.36
C LEU A 126 -8.32 -0.73 12.71
N ALA A 127 -9.06 0.34 13.02
CA ALA A 127 -8.96 1.08 14.28
C ALA A 127 -9.15 0.17 15.50
N LYS A 128 -10.17 -0.68 15.48
CA LYS A 128 -10.42 -1.66 16.55
C LYS A 128 -9.26 -2.65 16.67
N ARG A 129 -8.71 -3.13 15.56
CA ARG A 129 -7.64 -4.13 15.53
C ARG A 129 -6.31 -3.62 16.03
N ILE A 130 -6.01 -2.34 15.82
CA ILE A 130 -4.74 -1.75 16.25
C ILE A 130 -4.84 -1.07 17.61
N SER A 131 -5.96 -1.21 18.33
CA SER A 131 -6.16 -0.61 19.65
C SER A 131 -5.14 -1.05 20.71
N TYR A 132 -4.42 -2.15 20.46
CA TYR A 132 -3.30 -2.61 21.28
C TYR A 132 -2.00 -1.81 21.07
N LEU A 133 -1.92 -0.98 20.03
CA LEU A 133 -0.76 -0.11 19.82
C LEU A 133 -0.73 0.99 20.89
N GLU A 134 0.48 1.38 21.29
CA GLU A 134 0.67 2.51 22.18
C GLU A 134 0.10 3.78 21.55
N SER A 135 -0.62 4.55 22.38
CA SER A 135 -1.17 5.84 21.97
C SER A 135 -0.03 6.81 21.66
N PRO A 136 -0.10 7.57 20.55
CA PRO A 136 0.85 8.65 20.29
C PRO A 136 0.67 9.85 21.23
N PHE A 137 -0.38 9.86 22.05
CA PHE A 137 -0.71 10.95 22.98
C PHE A 137 -0.98 10.45 24.39
N ASP A 138 -0.43 11.14 25.38
CA ASP A 138 -0.45 10.75 26.79
C ASP A 138 -1.85 10.93 27.42
N ASP A 139 -2.69 11.81 26.87
CA ASP A 139 -4.03 12.14 27.37
C ASP A 139 -5.16 11.40 26.65
N VAL A 140 -4.83 10.37 25.86
CA VAL A 140 -5.80 9.57 25.10
C VAL A 140 -5.92 8.18 25.72
N THR A 141 -7.06 7.93 26.38
CA THR A 141 -7.37 6.65 27.04
C THR A 141 -8.49 5.86 26.37
N THR A 142 -9.25 6.50 25.48
CA THR A 142 -10.37 5.92 24.72
C THR A 142 -10.15 6.14 23.24
N ASN A 143 -10.77 5.30 22.39
CA ASN A 143 -10.68 5.40 20.93
C ASN A 143 -9.23 5.50 20.38
N VAL A 144 -8.27 4.88 21.09
CA VAL A 144 -6.83 4.95 20.81
C VAL A 144 -6.53 4.64 19.34
N GLY A 145 -7.13 3.57 18.80
CA GLY A 145 -6.93 3.17 17.40
C GLY A 145 -7.41 4.22 16.39
N TYR A 146 -8.53 4.89 16.63
CA TYR A 146 -9.06 5.92 15.73
C TYR A 146 -8.15 7.16 15.72
N ILE A 147 -7.75 7.63 16.90
CA ILE A 147 -6.86 8.78 17.04
C ILE A 147 -5.48 8.46 16.45
N THR A 148 -4.98 7.24 16.66
CA THR A 148 -3.69 6.79 16.11
C THR A 148 -3.71 6.77 14.57
N ILE A 149 -4.74 6.18 13.94
CA ILE A 149 -4.88 6.17 12.48
C ILE A 149 -4.95 7.58 11.92
N ALA A 150 -5.81 8.42 12.49
CA ALA A 150 -5.98 9.79 12.01
C ALA A 150 -4.68 10.61 12.12
N LYS A 151 -3.88 10.37 13.18
CA LYS A 151 -2.56 10.98 13.37
C LYS A 151 -1.58 10.46 12.33
N ASP A 152 -1.49 9.14 12.15
CA ASP A 152 -0.51 8.50 11.27
C ASP A 152 -0.75 8.88 9.79
N MET A 153 -2.01 9.11 9.40
CA MET A 153 -2.38 9.64 8.08
C MET A 153 -2.15 11.15 7.92
N GLY A 154 -1.72 11.83 8.99
CA GLY A 154 -1.47 13.27 9.02
C GLY A 154 -2.73 14.14 8.99
N ILE A 155 -3.92 13.56 9.19
CA ILE A 155 -5.19 14.29 9.17
C ILE A 155 -5.28 15.18 10.41
N ILE A 156 -5.06 14.59 11.59
CA ILE A 156 -5.07 15.29 12.88
C ILE A 156 -3.66 15.60 13.36
N LYS A 157 -3.56 16.58 14.26
CA LYS A 157 -2.34 16.93 14.99
C LYS A 157 -2.66 17.08 16.48
N GLY A 158 -1.66 16.83 17.32
CA GLY A 158 -1.72 17.12 18.73
C GLY A 158 -1.77 18.63 19.02
N THR A 159 -2.10 18.96 20.26
CA THR A 159 -2.11 20.34 20.78
C THR A 159 -0.77 20.76 21.38
N GLY A 160 0.24 19.87 21.34
CA GLY A 160 1.59 20.06 21.90
C GLY A 160 1.86 19.13 23.07
N GLN A 161 3.13 18.98 23.46
CA GLN A 161 3.56 18.19 24.63
C GLN A 161 2.96 16.76 24.69
N LYS A 162 2.91 16.06 23.55
CA LYS A 162 2.27 14.73 23.42
C LYS A 162 0.79 14.68 23.85
N LYS A 163 0.05 15.79 23.73
CA LYS A 163 -1.40 15.84 24.01
C LYS A 163 -2.23 15.95 22.74
N PHE A 164 -3.42 15.36 22.76
CA PHE A 164 -4.45 15.51 21.75
C PHE A 164 -5.64 16.35 22.22
N SER A 165 -5.90 16.41 23.53
CA SER A 165 -7.03 17.07 24.18
C SER A 165 -8.39 16.55 23.69
N PRO A 166 -8.68 15.24 23.88
CA PRO A 166 -9.82 14.56 23.26
C PRO A 166 -11.19 15.15 23.61
N HIS A 167 -11.35 15.68 24.83
CA HIS A 167 -12.63 16.19 25.34
C HIS A 167 -12.89 17.68 25.05
N ASN A 168 -11.91 18.38 24.46
CA ASN A 168 -12.14 19.76 24.05
C ASN A 168 -13.04 19.82 22.82
N ASN A 169 -13.91 20.83 22.78
CA ASN A 169 -14.71 21.12 21.59
C ASN A 169 -13.83 21.58 20.44
N ALA A 170 -14.21 21.21 19.22
CA ALA A 170 -13.50 21.58 18.02
C ALA A 170 -13.95 22.93 17.46
N LEU A 171 -12.98 23.78 17.11
CA LEU A 171 -13.24 24.98 16.34
C LEU A 171 -13.50 24.64 14.86
N ARG A 172 -14.30 25.48 14.19
CA ARG A 172 -14.67 25.28 12.78
C ARG A 172 -13.44 25.26 11.87
N GLU A 173 -12.45 26.12 12.11
CA GLU A 173 -11.21 26.19 11.34
C GLU A 173 -10.30 24.96 11.52
N ASP A 174 -10.33 24.32 12.70
CA ASP A 174 -9.60 23.09 12.94
C ASP A 174 -10.22 21.92 12.19
N ALA A 175 -11.54 21.81 12.23
CA ALA A 175 -12.28 20.80 11.45
C ALA A 175 -12.04 21.01 9.94
N ALA A 176 -12.11 22.24 9.45
CA ALA A 176 -11.81 22.56 8.06
C ALA A 176 -10.37 22.14 7.68
N THR A 177 -9.41 22.39 8.56
CA THR A 177 -8.01 22.00 8.34
C THR A 177 -7.84 20.49 8.24
N MET A 178 -8.49 19.73 9.11
CA MET A 178 -8.47 18.25 9.07
C MET A 178 -9.12 17.72 7.79
N LEU A 179 -10.31 18.24 7.44
CA LEU A 179 -11.06 17.79 6.26
C LEU A 179 -10.33 18.11 4.94
N ALA A 180 -9.66 19.25 4.83
CA ALA A 180 -8.87 19.52 3.63
C ALA A 180 -7.66 18.60 3.50
N ARG A 181 -6.96 18.26 4.60
CA ARG A 181 -5.89 17.26 4.56
C ARG A 181 -6.43 15.91 4.13
N MET A 182 -7.59 15.50 4.63
CA MET A 182 -8.27 14.27 4.21
C MET A 182 -8.62 14.31 2.72
N TYR A 183 -9.21 15.40 2.24
CA TYR A 183 -9.54 15.59 0.82
C TYR A 183 -8.29 15.52 -0.06
N ASP A 184 -7.18 16.14 0.33
CA ASP A 184 -5.93 16.12 -0.42
C ASP A 184 -5.37 14.71 -0.61
N ARG A 185 -5.57 13.85 0.39
CA ARG A 185 -5.19 12.43 0.35
C ARG A 185 -6.14 11.63 -0.56
N LEU A 186 -7.44 11.91 -0.51
CA LEU A 186 -8.48 11.22 -1.27
C LEU A 186 -8.56 11.64 -2.76
N SER A 187 -7.96 12.77 -3.15
CA SER A 187 -8.11 13.34 -4.50
C SER A 187 -6.88 13.18 -5.41
N HIS A 188 -5.75 12.68 -4.91
CA HIS A 188 -4.55 12.42 -5.75
C HIS A 188 -4.62 11.04 -6.41
N GLY A 189 -4.57 10.92 -7.74
CA GLY A 189 -4.36 9.61 -8.39
C GLY A 189 -2.96 9.06 -8.16
N LEU A 190 -2.54 8.12 -9.01
CA LEU A 190 -1.18 7.60 -8.94
C LEU A 190 -0.18 8.61 -9.51
N ASP A 191 0.90 8.83 -8.78
CA ASP A 191 2.04 9.62 -9.28
C ASP A 191 2.84 8.75 -10.27
N GLU A 192 3.09 7.48 -9.93
CA GLU A 192 3.87 6.53 -10.72
C GLU A 192 3.35 5.09 -10.58
N LEU A 193 3.30 4.38 -11.70
CA LEU A 193 3.02 2.95 -11.78
C LEU A 193 4.24 2.21 -12.31
N HIS A 194 4.78 1.35 -11.48
CA HIS A 194 5.93 0.51 -11.75
C HIS A 194 5.53 -0.97 -11.80
N ALA A 195 6.20 -1.78 -12.61
CA ALA A 195 6.06 -3.23 -12.55
C ALA A 195 7.38 -3.96 -12.78
N PHE A 196 7.46 -5.19 -12.27
CA PHE A 196 8.55 -6.10 -12.62
C PHE A 196 8.19 -6.92 -13.87
N TYR A 197 9.15 -7.04 -14.80
CA TYR A 197 9.14 -8.01 -15.90
C TYR A 197 10.17 -9.09 -15.58
N ALA A 198 9.71 -10.25 -15.14
CA ALA A 198 10.55 -11.34 -14.67
C ALA A 198 10.04 -12.70 -15.20
N ILE A 199 9.51 -13.56 -14.32
CA ILE A 199 9.29 -14.99 -14.60
C ILE A 199 8.03 -15.23 -15.44
N LYS A 200 8.08 -15.53 -16.74
CA LYS A 200 6.84 -15.69 -17.56
C LYS A 200 6.02 -14.38 -17.67
N SER A 201 6.69 -13.24 -17.82
CA SER A 201 6.02 -11.94 -17.98
C SER A 201 5.53 -11.64 -19.41
N TYR A 202 6.04 -12.37 -20.40
CA TYR A 202 5.78 -12.14 -21.83
C TYR A 202 4.29 -12.03 -22.22
N PRO A 203 3.36 -12.84 -21.67
CA PRO A 203 1.94 -12.73 -22.04
C PRO A 203 1.30 -11.36 -21.76
N GLN A 204 1.93 -10.53 -20.92
CA GLN A 204 1.47 -9.17 -20.57
C GLN A 204 2.49 -8.10 -20.99
N ILE A 205 3.28 -8.36 -22.04
CA ILE A 205 4.27 -7.42 -22.56
C ILE A 205 3.65 -6.08 -22.99
N ASP A 206 2.43 -6.11 -23.54
CA ASP A 206 1.71 -4.91 -23.99
C ASP A 206 1.38 -3.96 -22.82
N MET A 207 1.30 -4.45 -21.58
CA MET A 207 1.07 -3.60 -20.41
C MET A 207 2.25 -2.66 -20.12
N ILE A 208 3.44 -2.94 -20.64
CA ILE A 208 4.64 -2.11 -20.45
C ILE A 208 4.37 -0.66 -20.89
N GLU A 209 3.66 -0.46 -22.01
CA GLU A 209 3.43 0.88 -22.58
C GLU A 209 2.64 1.82 -21.65
N LYS A 210 1.93 1.27 -20.65
CA LYS A 210 1.14 2.03 -19.68
C LYS A 210 1.89 2.27 -18.37
N LEU A 211 3.11 1.77 -18.20
CA LEU A 211 3.92 1.96 -17.00
C LEU A 211 4.73 3.25 -17.08
N ASP A 212 5.16 3.76 -15.93
CA ASP A 212 6.15 4.85 -15.87
C ASP A 212 7.58 4.27 -15.82
N SER A 213 7.70 3.05 -15.28
CA SER A 213 8.96 2.30 -15.29
C SER A 213 8.74 0.79 -15.18
N VAL A 214 9.73 0.02 -15.64
CA VAL A 214 9.75 -1.44 -15.60
C VAL A 214 11.11 -1.97 -15.15
N SER A 215 11.10 -2.84 -14.14
CA SER A 215 12.30 -3.53 -13.63
C SER A 215 12.41 -4.94 -14.19
N PHE A 216 13.54 -5.26 -14.79
CA PHE A 216 13.78 -6.54 -15.42
C PHE A 216 14.46 -7.51 -14.44
N GLY A 217 13.72 -8.52 -14.02
CA GLY A 217 14.14 -9.56 -13.06
C GLY A 217 15.00 -10.64 -13.68
N TRP A 218 16.15 -10.27 -14.25
CA TRP A 218 16.98 -11.15 -15.07
C TRP A 218 18.37 -11.42 -14.49
N SER A 219 18.59 -11.04 -13.23
CA SER A 219 19.88 -11.26 -12.60
C SER A 219 19.77 -11.53 -11.10
N CYS A 220 20.70 -12.35 -10.59
CA CYS A 220 20.88 -12.58 -9.17
C CYS A 220 22.37 -12.73 -8.82
N LEU A 221 22.78 -12.32 -7.62
CA LEU A 221 24.13 -12.60 -7.14
C LEU A 221 24.30 -14.09 -6.85
N LYS A 222 25.45 -14.62 -7.24
CA LYS A 222 25.85 -16.01 -6.98
C LYS A 222 27.31 -16.04 -6.56
N PHE A 223 27.63 -16.85 -5.57
CA PHE A 223 29.01 -17.22 -5.28
C PHE A 223 29.47 -18.31 -6.25
N ASP A 224 30.50 -18.02 -7.03
CA ASP A 224 31.16 -18.99 -7.91
C ASP A 224 32.31 -19.67 -7.16
N GLU A 225 32.14 -20.96 -6.91
CA GLU A 225 33.12 -21.78 -6.19
C GLU A 225 34.47 -21.91 -6.93
N ASN A 226 34.48 -21.81 -8.26
CA ASN A 226 35.71 -21.96 -9.04
C ASN A 226 36.58 -20.69 -8.94
N SER A 227 35.98 -19.54 -9.17
CA SER A 227 36.68 -18.25 -9.10
C SER A 227 36.81 -17.72 -7.67
N ARG A 228 36.06 -18.31 -6.72
CA ARG A 228 35.95 -17.85 -5.32
C ARG A 228 35.49 -16.39 -5.23
N GLN A 229 34.60 -15.99 -6.14
CA GLN A 229 34.09 -14.64 -6.27
C GLN A 229 32.57 -14.63 -6.34
N VAL A 230 31.97 -13.51 -5.94
CA VAL A 230 30.55 -13.26 -6.19
C VAL A 230 30.42 -12.61 -7.56
N VAL A 231 29.56 -13.17 -8.40
CA VAL A 231 29.28 -12.70 -9.75
C VAL A 231 27.81 -12.37 -9.88
N LEU A 232 27.47 -11.51 -10.84
CA LEU A 232 26.09 -11.30 -11.24
C LEU A 232 25.69 -12.40 -12.23
N ASN A 233 24.90 -13.37 -11.77
CA ASN A 233 24.44 -14.47 -12.60
C ASN A 233 23.17 -14.08 -13.35
N THR A 234 23.19 -14.23 -14.67
CA THR A 234 22.08 -13.96 -15.59
C THR A 234 21.59 -15.21 -16.31
N SER A 235 22.15 -16.37 -15.97
CA SER A 235 21.77 -17.69 -16.51
C SER A 235 20.91 -18.47 -15.51
N ASP A 236 20.51 -19.68 -15.90
CA ASP A 236 19.69 -20.59 -15.10
C ASP A 236 20.07 -20.63 -13.62
N ASN A 237 19.08 -20.38 -12.78
CA ASN A 237 19.21 -20.35 -11.34
C ASN A 237 17.90 -20.73 -10.66
N LYS A 238 17.98 -21.03 -9.36
CA LYS A 238 16.84 -21.50 -8.56
C LYS A 238 15.72 -20.46 -8.38
N TYR A 239 15.99 -19.18 -8.65
CA TYR A 239 14.99 -18.11 -8.54
C TYR A 239 14.25 -17.86 -9.87
N GLY A 240 14.77 -18.38 -10.99
CA GLY A 240 14.22 -18.11 -12.32
C GLY A 240 14.55 -16.73 -12.87
N PHE A 241 15.48 -15.99 -12.24
CA PHE A 241 15.93 -14.67 -12.70
C PHE A 241 17.03 -14.82 -13.76
N THR A 242 16.62 -15.10 -14.98
CA THR A 242 17.49 -15.37 -16.12
C THR A 242 17.13 -14.44 -17.28
N ILE A 243 18.10 -14.11 -18.13
CA ILE A 243 17.84 -13.35 -19.35
C ILE A 243 17.04 -14.26 -20.31
N PRO A 244 15.81 -13.89 -20.69
CA PRO A 244 15.02 -14.68 -21.60
C PRO A 244 15.52 -14.57 -23.04
N SER A 245 15.17 -15.55 -23.88
CA SER A 245 15.31 -15.38 -25.34
C SER A 245 14.46 -14.19 -25.80
N GLY A 246 15.00 -13.38 -26.72
CA GLY A 246 14.32 -12.18 -27.21
C GLY A 246 14.25 -11.04 -26.18
N PHE A 247 15.15 -11.00 -25.20
CA PHE A 247 15.14 -9.98 -24.13
C PHE A 247 15.20 -8.52 -24.63
N SER A 248 15.69 -8.28 -25.85
CA SER A 248 15.74 -6.93 -26.43
C SER A 248 14.35 -6.33 -26.66
N GLU A 249 13.40 -7.13 -27.13
CA GLU A 249 12.04 -6.69 -27.48
C GLU A 249 11.30 -5.97 -26.33
N PRO A 250 11.14 -6.53 -25.12
CA PRO A 250 10.44 -5.83 -24.04
C PRO A 250 11.18 -4.57 -23.56
N VAL A 251 12.51 -4.51 -23.68
CA VAL A 251 13.28 -3.31 -23.34
C VAL A 251 13.09 -2.23 -24.41
N GLU A 252 13.07 -2.61 -25.68
CA GLU A 252 12.80 -1.69 -26.80
C GLU A 252 11.37 -1.15 -26.76
N ILE A 253 10.37 -1.99 -26.45
CA ILE A 253 8.98 -1.55 -26.23
C ILE A 253 8.91 -0.50 -25.11
N ALA A 254 9.58 -0.76 -23.98
CA ALA A 254 9.64 0.21 -22.88
C ALA A 254 10.24 1.54 -23.34
N LYS A 255 11.43 1.49 -23.97
CA LYS A 255 12.13 2.70 -24.43
C LYS A 255 11.35 3.49 -25.47
N ASN A 256 10.74 2.81 -26.44
CA ASN A 256 9.94 3.44 -27.50
C ASN A 256 8.71 4.16 -26.94
N ASN A 257 8.22 3.75 -25.76
CA ASN A 257 7.10 4.39 -25.06
C ASN A 257 7.55 5.33 -23.93
N GLY A 258 8.85 5.63 -23.81
CA GLY A 258 9.38 6.53 -22.77
C GLY A 258 9.34 5.94 -21.36
N VAL A 259 9.14 4.63 -21.23
CA VAL A 259 9.09 3.90 -19.95
C VAL A 259 10.52 3.65 -19.46
N LYS A 260 10.82 4.05 -18.23
CA LYS A 260 12.17 3.87 -17.66
C LYS A 260 12.48 2.40 -17.40
N THR A 261 13.67 1.96 -17.73
CA THR A 261 14.10 0.56 -17.67
C THR A 261 15.17 0.35 -16.61
N GLN A 262 15.00 -0.66 -15.74
CA GLN A 262 15.98 -0.97 -14.70
C GLN A 262 16.37 -2.44 -14.74
N LEU A 263 17.65 -2.75 -14.50
CA LEU A 263 18.05 -4.12 -14.21
C LEU A 263 17.86 -4.41 -12.72
N MET A 264 17.04 -5.41 -12.38
CA MET A 264 16.93 -5.89 -11.01
C MET A 264 18.10 -6.81 -10.67
N VAL A 265 18.72 -6.56 -9.53
CA VAL A 265 19.83 -7.33 -8.95
C VAL A 265 19.34 -7.97 -7.66
N PHE A 266 18.98 -9.25 -7.75
CA PHE A 266 18.48 -10.01 -6.60
C PHE A 266 19.60 -10.67 -5.81
N ALA A 267 19.47 -10.73 -4.48
CA ALA A 267 20.27 -11.62 -3.65
C ALA A 267 19.56 -11.93 -2.33
N SER A 268 19.78 -13.10 -1.76
CA SER A 268 19.19 -13.49 -0.48
C SER A 268 20.27 -13.79 0.57
N GLN A 269 20.08 -13.28 1.79
CA GLN A 269 20.93 -13.62 2.94
C GLN A 269 20.79 -15.09 3.38
N ASP A 270 19.73 -15.78 2.94
CA ASP A 270 19.53 -17.19 3.22
C ASP A 270 20.48 -18.09 2.41
N ASP A 271 21.01 -17.60 1.30
CA ASP A 271 22.04 -18.30 0.53
C ASP A 271 23.32 -18.34 1.33
N LYS A 272 23.87 -19.54 1.53
CA LYS A 272 25.06 -19.74 2.36
C LYS A 272 26.31 -19.90 1.53
N VAL A 273 27.38 -19.25 1.97
CA VAL A 273 28.71 -19.32 1.37
C VAL A 273 29.73 -19.61 2.45
N TYR A 274 30.79 -20.36 2.12
CA TYR A 274 31.86 -20.64 3.06
C TYR A 274 32.91 -19.52 3.02
N ASP A 275 33.01 -18.75 4.12
CA ASP A 275 33.98 -17.66 4.26
C ASP A 275 35.26 -18.16 4.93
N GLU A 276 36.32 -18.31 4.14
CA GLU A 276 37.65 -18.72 4.63
C GLU A 276 38.24 -17.75 5.67
N ARG A 277 37.86 -16.46 5.61
CA ARG A 277 38.33 -15.45 6.57
C ARG A 277 37.79 -15.72 7.97
N GLN A 278 36.63 -16.36 8.06
CA GLN A 278 35.93 -16.67 9.30
C GLN A 278 35.85 -18.17 9.61
N ASN A 279 36.32 -19.02 8.70
CA ASN A 279 36.27 -20.48 8.78
C ASN A 279 34.85 -21.01 9.12
N LYS A 280 33.81 -20.45 8.50
CA LYS A 280 32.41 -20.85 8.70
C LYS A 280 31.54 -20.50 7.50
N TYR A 281 30.37 -21.14 7.40
CA TYR A 281 29.32 -20.70 6.50
C TYR A 281 28.64 -19.45 7.03
N ILE A 282 28.51 -18.43 6.17
CA ILE A 282 27.77 -17.19 6.42
C ILE A 282 26.75 -16.95 5.32
N GLY A 283 25.87 -15.97 5.48
CA GLY A 283 24.98 -15.57 4.39
C GLY A 283 25.72 -14.87 3.25
N LEU A 284 25.19 -14.99 2.04
CA LEU A 284 25.78 -14.41 0.83
C LEU A 284 25.90 -12.88 0.95
N LEU A 285 24.86 -12.21 1.45
CA LEU A 285 24.87 -10.77 1.64
C LEU A 285 25.83 -10.35 2.75
N GLU A 286 25.97 -11.13 3.82
CA GLU A 286 27.03 -10.94 4.81
C GLU A 286 28.42 -11.01 4.18
N TYR A 287 28.66 -12.00 3.31
CA TYR A 287 29.92 -12.11 2.58
C TYR A 287 30.18 -10.91 1.67
N VAL A 288 29.20 -10.55 0.82
CA VAL A 288 29.28 -9.45 -0.15
C VAL A 288 29.52 -8.12 0.54
N LEU A 289 28.74 -7.83 1.59
CA LEU A 289 28.71 -6.51 2.21
C LEU A 289 29.83 -6.30 3.25
N SER A 290 30.48 -7.39 3.69
CA SER A 290 31.47 -7.39 4.80
C SER A 290 32.66 -6.46 4.63
N THR A 291 33.14 -6.21 3.40
CA THR A 291 34.34 -5.39 3.16
C THR A 291 34.18 -4.47 1.97
N PRO A 292 34.86 -3.30 1.94
CA PRO A 292 34.84 -2.39 0.79
C PRO A 292 35.29 -3.07 -0.51
N ALA A 293 36.29 -3.96 -0.44
CA ALA A 293 36.78 -4.69 -1.61
C ALA A 293 35.72 -5.65 -2.19
N SER A 294 35.00 -6.38 -1.34
CA SER A 294 33.90 -7.26 -1.78
C SER A 294 32.75 -6.46 -2.40
N ARG A 295 32.38 -5.33 -1.77
CA ARG A 295 31.33 -4.44 -2.29
C ARG A 295 31.70 -3.86 -3.65
N SER A 296 32.92 -3.31 -3.78
CA SER A 296 33.41 -2.75 -5.05
C SER A 296 33.33 -3.76 -6.20
N LYS A 297 33.74 -5.01 -5.98
CA LYS A 297 33.66 -6.05 -7.03
C LYS A 297 32.23 -6.31 -7.51
N VAL A 298 31.28 -6.40 -6.57
CA VAL A 298 29.86 -6.58 -6.91
C VAL A 298 29.29 -5.34 -7.59
N ILE A 299 29.66 -4.14 -7.13
CA ILE A 299 29.27 -2.88 -7.77
C ILE A 299 29.79 -2.83 -9.21
N ASP A 300 31.05 -3.20 -9.46
CA ASP A 300 31.62 -3.22 -10.81
C ASP A 300 30.86 -4.21 -11.71
N GLU A 301 30.49 -5.38 -11.20
CA GLU A 301 29.66 -6.35 -11.94
C GLU A 301 28.25 -5.80 -12.22
N ILE A 302 27.63 -5.08 -11.28
CA ILE A 302 26.32 -4.44 -11.50
C ILE A 302 26.42 -3.40 -12.62
N ILE A 303 27.42 -2.50 -12.56
CA ILE A 303 27.62 -1.44 -13.55
C ILE A 303 27.90 -2.03 -14.94
N LYS A 304 28.70 -3.10 -15.01
CA LYS A 304 28.96 -3.81 -16.27
C LYS A 304 27.68 -4.34 -16.93
N HIS A 305 26.72 -4.82 -16.13
CA HIS A 305 25.48 -5.42 -16.64
C HIS A 305 24.33 -4.42 -16.85
N THR A 306 24.52 -3.12 -16.58
CA THR A 306 23.56 -2.11 -17.05
C THR A 306 23.52 -2.03 -18.58
N THR A 307 24.47 -2.66 -19.27
CA THR A 307 24.44 -2.95 -20.69
C THR A 307 24.45 -4.46 -20.91
N LEU A 308 23.49 -5.00 -21.67
CA LEU A 308 23.45 -6.41 -22.06
C LEU A 308 23.52 -6.54 -23.58
N SER A 309 24.45 -7.39 -24.04
CA SER A 309 24.61 -7.74 -25.44
C SER A 309 24.07 -9.14 -25.71
N GLY A 310 23.21 -9.27 -26.73
CA GLY A 310 22.68 -10.53 -27.22
C GLY A 310 23.63 -11.21 -28.20
N ASN A 311 23.49 -12.53 -28.33
CA ASN A 311 24.27 -13.31 -29.30
C ASN A 311 23.94 -12.96 -30.77
N ASP A 312 22.78 -12.32 -30.99
CA ASP A 312 22.31 -11.81 -32.28
C ASP A 312 22.79 -10.38 -32.59
N GLY A 313 23.62 -9.79 -31.71
CA GLY A 313 24.12 -8.43 -31.85
C GLY A 313 23.18 -7.35 -31.30
N SER A 314 22.02 -7.71 -30.73
CA SER A 314 21.18 -6.78 -29.99
C SER A 314 21.94 -6.23 -28.77
N ASN A 315 21.73 -4.96 -28.43
CA ASN A 315 22.34 -4.34 -27.27
C ASN A 315 21.31 -3.48 -26.54
N VAL A 316 21.06 -3.79 -25.26
CA VAL A 316 20.17 -3.01 -24.41
C VAL A 316 20.95 -2.34 -23.31
N VAL A 317 20.58 -1.09 -23.04
CA VAL A 317 21.14 -0.28 -21.95
C VAL A 317 20.00 0.07 -21.00
N PHE A 318 20.13 -0.25 -19.73
CA PHE A 318 19.14 0.13 -18.71
C PHE A 318 19.39 1.55 -18.22
N ASP A 319 18.33 2.27 -17.90
CA ASP A 319 18.39 3.61 -17.29
C ASP A 319 18.83 3.55 -15.81
N GLY A 320 18.85 2.36 -15.22
CA GLY A 320 19.06 2.19 -13.79
C GLY A 320 19.15 0.74 -13.32
N VAL A 321 19.15 0.60 -12.01
CA VAL A 321 19.14 -0.70 -11.32
C VAL A 321 18.16 -0.71 -10.17
N VAL A 322 17.65 -1.91 -9.85
CA VAL A 322 16.90 -2.17 -8.62
C VAL A 322 17.70 -3.12 -7.76
N ILE A 323 18.02 -2.70 -6.54
CA ILE A 323 18.67 -3.56 -5.57
C ILE A 323 17.60 -4.26 -4.74
N ASP A 324 17.49 -5.57 -4.93
CA ASP A 324 16.54 -6.45 -4.26
C ASP A 324 17.30 -7.46 -3.39
N PHE A 325 17.86 -6.94 -2.29
CA PHE A 325 18.64 -7.71 -1.32
C PHE A 325 17.74 -8.09 -0.16
N GLU A 326 17.44 -9.38 -0.04
CA GLU A 326 16.42 -9.91 0.85
C GLU A 326 16.97 -10.62 2.08
N ALA A 327 16.07 -10.84 3.05
CA ALA A 327 16.30 -11.63 4.26
C ALA A 327 17.42 -11.12 5.22
N MET A 328 17.86 -9.87 5.07
CA MET A 328 18.91 -9.28 5.91
C MET A 328 18.45 -8.89 7.32
N LYS A 329 19.39 -9.00 8.28
CA LYS A 329 19.13 -8.90 9.72
C LYS A 329 20.29 -8.28 10.49
N GLY A 330 19.96 -7.53 11.52
CA GLY A 330 20.91 -7.01 12.49
C GLY A 330 21.64 -5.76 12.01
N GLU A 331 22.21 -5.07 12.99
CA GLU A 331 22.81 -3.74 12.84
C GLU A 331 24.03 -3.73 11.90
N THR A 332 24.84 -4.79 11.91
CA THR A 332 26.02 -4.88 11.05
C THR A 332 25.64 -4.91 9.57
N LEU A 333 24.67 -5.76 9.19
CA LEU A 333 24.19 -5.82 7.81
C LEU A 333 23.50 -4.52 7.40
N LYS A 334 22.76 -3.88 8.33
CA LYS A 334 22.14 -2.57 8.10
C LYS A 334 23.15 -1.51 7.68
N ASN A 335 24.21 -1.37 8.46
CA ASN A 335 25.26 -0.38 8.20
C ASN A 335 26.04 -0.71 6.92
N ASN A 336 26.36 -1.99 6.69
CA ASN A 336 27.08 -2.40 5.50
C ASN A 336 26.24 -2.27 4.22
N PHE A 337 24.93 -2.50 4.28
CA PHE A 337 24.03 -2.29 3.15
C PHE A 337 23.91 -0.81 2.80
N THR A 338 23.81 0.06 3.79
CA THR A 338 23.83 1.52 3.59
C THR A 338 25.14 1.98 2.94
N ALA A 339 26.28 1.44 3.39
CA ALA A 339 27.58 1.71 2.77
C ALA A 339 27.62 1.24 1.30
N PHE A 340 27.13 0.03 1.03
CA PHE A 340 27.02 -0.51 -0.34
C PHE A 340 26.18 0.40 -1.25
N LEU A 341 25.00 0.83 -0.82
CA LEU A 341 24.14 1.70 -1.63
C LEU A 341 24.79 3.07 -1.89
N THR A 342 25.50 3.61 -0.91
CA THR A 342 26.25 4.87 -1.07
C THR A 342 27.36 4.74 -2.11
N GLU A 343 28.15 3.67 -2.01
CA GLU A 343 29.24 3.38 -2.96
C GLU A 343 28.69 3.11 -4.37
N LEU A 344 27.60 2.33 -4.47
CA LEU A 344 26.92 2.07 -5.72
C LEU A 344 26.41 3.36 -6.37
N ARG A 345 25.77 4.25 -5.60
CA ARG A 345 25.29 5.54 -6.13
C ARG A 345 26.42 6.39 -6.70
N SER A 346 27.58 6.43 -6.04
CA SER A 346 28.77 7.11 -6.56
C SER A 346 29.20 6.50 -7.90
N LYS A 347 29.33 5.16 -7.95
CA LYS A 347 29.76 4.45 -9.15
C LYS A 347 28.78 4.59 -10.31
N MET A 348 27.48 4.57 -10.03
CA MET A 348 26.43 4.82 -11.02
C MET A 348 26.57 6.21 -11.65
N THR A 349 26.83 7.24 -10.82
CA THR A 349 27.06 8.61 -11.29
C THR A 349 28.28 8.70 -12.20
N GLU A 350 29.39 8.04 -11.84
CA GLU A 350 30.61 7.96 -12.67
C GLU A 350 30.37 7.30 -14.03
N ASN A 351 29.35 6.45 -14.14
CA ASN A 351 29.05 5.65 -15.34
C ASN A 351 27.74 6.09 -16.03
N ASN A 352 27.18 7.25 -15.67
CA ASN A 352 25.93 7.79 -16.23
C ASN A 352 24.72 6.85 -16.12
N VAL A 353 24.63 6.10 -15.02
CA VAL A 353 23.46 5.28 -14.68
C VAL A 353 22.57 6.10 -13.75
N GLU A 354 21.37 6.45 -14.19
CA GLU A 354 20.55 7.48 -13.54
C GLU A 354 19.80 6.96 -12.31
N ASN A 355 19.05 5.86 -12.46
CA ASN A 355 18.02 5.46 -11.50
C ASN A 355 18.48 4.34 -10.57
N LEU A 356 18.42 4.56 -9.25
CA LEU A 356 18.60 3.53 -8.24
C LEU A 356 17.29 3.35 -7.47
N TYR A 357 16.66 2.19 -7.64
CA TYR A 357 15.55 1.78 -6.81
C TYR A 357 16.02 0.73 -5.81
N VAL A 358 15.41 0.71 -4.63
CA VAL A 358 15.78 -0.24 -3.57
C VAL A 358 14.53 -0.90 -3.03
N ALA A 359 14.45 -2.22 -3.13
CA ALA A 359 13.40 -3.00 -2.50
C ALA A 359 13.74 -3.26 -1.03
N VAL A 360 12.74 -3.11 -0.16
CA VAL A 360 12.91 -3.26 1.29
C VAL A 360 11.82 -4.14 1.88
N HIS A 361 12.21 -5.02 2.80
CA HIS A 361 11.22 -5.78 3.57
C HIS A 361 10.41 -4.85 4.47
N PRO A 362 9.10 -5.11 4.63
CA PRO A 362 8.28 -4.40 5.58
C PRO A 362 8.69 -4.76 7.01
N LYS A 363 8.71 -3.78 7.91
CA LYS A 363 8.67 -4.07 9.34
C LYS A 363 7.30 -4.69 9.67
N SER A 364 7.27 -5.77 10.44
CA SER A 364 6.05 -6.39 10.97
C SER A 364 6.18 -6.61 12.48
N LYS A 365 5.06 -6.52 13.22
CA LYS A 365 5.00 -6.89 14.65
C LYS A 365 4.99 -8.40 14.88
N LYS A 366 4.47 -9.17 13.92
CA LYS A 366 4.39 -10.64 14.02
C LYS A 366 5.66 -11.31 13.54
N ILE A 367 6.25 -10.74 12.48
CA ILE A 367 7.43 -11.26 11.81
C ILE A 367 8.52 -10.18 11.96
N GLY A 368 9.02 -10.01 13.18
CA GLY A 368 10.13 -9.10 13.49
C GLY A 368 11.46 -9.63 12.96
N TYR A 369 11.48 -10.14 11.73
CA TYR A 369 12.58 -10.96 11.26
C TYR A 369 13.56 -10.16 10.39
N TYR A 370 13.20 -9.04 9.75
CA TYR A 370 14.11 -8.33 8.83
C TYR A 370 14.29 -6.85 9.19
N ASP A 371 15.28 -6.57 10.03
CA ASP A 371 15.54 -5.25 10.60
C ASP A 371 16.81 -4.57 10.07
N ALA A 372 17.45 -5.12 9.03
CA ALA A 372 18.66 -4.57 8.43
C ALA A 372 18.42 -3.52 7.33
N TYR A 373 17.22 -2.93 7.26
CA TYR A 373 16.89 -1.88 6.29
C TYR A 373 16.76 -0.54 7.01
N ASP A 374 17.78 0.31 6.86
CA ASP A 374 17.73 1.69 7.33
C ASP A 374 16.90 2.53 6.35
N TYR A 375 15.59 2.60 6.58
CA TYR A 375 14.67 3.35 5.72
C TYR A 375 15.08 4.80 5.50
N ARG A 376 15.61 5.46 6.53
CA ARG A 376 16.03 6.86 6.45
C ARG A 376 17.17 7.03 5.45
N SER A 377 18.25 6.27 5.65
CA SER A 377 19.43 6.33 4.79
C SER A 377 19.13 5.82 3.38
N ILE A 378 18.36 4.73 3.25
CA ILE A 378 17.94 4.20 1.94
C ILE A 378 17.12 5.24 1.17
N GLY A 379 16.16 5.92 1.81
CA GLY A 379 15.35 6.96 1.18
C GLY A 379 16.12 8.22 0.78
N ASP A 380 17.19 8.55 1.52
CA ASP A 380 18.09 9.64 1.17
C ASP A 380 18.94 9.29 -0.07
N ILE A 381 19.36 8.02 -0.21
CA ILE A 381 20.24 7.56 -1.29
C ILE A 381 19.46 7.21 -2.56
N ALA A 382 18.34 6.50 -2.45
CA ALA A 382 17.58 5.94 -3.58
C ALA A 382 16.67 6.98 -4.24
N ASP A 383 16.37 6.77 -5.53
CA ASP A 383 15.35 7.55 -6.24
C ASP A 383 13.96 7.06 -5.87
N ARG A 384 13.80 5.74 -5.70
CA ARG A 384 12.56 5.10 -5.24
C ARG A 384 12.85 3.98 -4.24
N VAL A 385 11.94 3.80 -3.30
CA VAL A 385 11.95 2.75 -2.29
C VAL A 385 10.73 1.87 -2.50
N ILE A 386 10.93 0.60 -2.85
CA ILE A 386 9.87 -0.37 -3.10
C ILE A 386 9.59 -1.11 -1.79
N LEU A 387 8.46 -0.80 -1.14
CA LEU A 387 8.04 -1.45 0.10
C LEU A 387 7.33 -2.77 -0.23
N MET A 388 7.96 -3.89 0.08
CA MET A 388 7.46 -5.24 -0.19
C MET A 388 6.40 -5.72 0.82
N ALA A 389 5.37 -4.90 1.08
CA ALA A 389 4.33 -5.16 2.06
C ALA A 389 3.27 -6.17 1.56
N HIS A 390 3.71 -7.37 1.20
CA HIS A 390 2.86 -8.48 0.74
C HIS A 390 3.37 -9.84 1.24
N ASP A 391 2.73 -10.92 0.80
CA ASP A 391 3.12 -12.32 1.09
C ASP A 391 3.16 -12.69 2.59
N TYR A 392 2.30 -12.09 3.39
CA TYR A 392 2.16 -12.38 4.84
C TYR A 392 1.46 -13.71 5.14
N ASN A 393 0.92 -14.40 4.13
CA ASN A 393 0.27 -15.69 4.31
C ASN A 393 1.25 -16.76 4.80
N ALA A 394 0.72 -17.75 5.50
CA ALA A 394 1.53 -18.89 5.93
C ALA A 394 2.09 -19.62 4.71
N LYS A 395 3.41 -19.81 4.68
CA LYS A 395 4.10 -20.59 3.65
C LYS A 395 4.18 -22.08 4.00
N LYS A 396 4.05 -22.41 5.28
CA LYS A 396 4.03 -23.78 5.80
C LYS A 396 3.28 -23.84 7.13
N LEU A 397 2.50 -24.91 7.34
CA LEU A 397 1.84 -25.24 8.60
C LEU A 397 2.54 -26.41 9.30
N SER A 398 2.60 -26.37 10.63
CA SER A 398 2.98 -27.47 11.50
C SER A 398 1.85 -28.49 11.64
N SER A 399 2.18 -29.71 12.07
CA SER A 399 1.17 -30.75 12.33
C SER A 399 0.12 -30.32 13.36
N GLN A 400 0.49 -29.47 14.33
CA GLN A 400 -0.44 -28.93 15.32
C GLN A 400 -1.40 -27.93 14.71
N GLU A 401 -0.90 -27.00 13.88
CA GLU A 401 -1.74 -26.02 13.17
C GLU A 401 -2.70 -26.71 12.20
N MET A 402 -2.23 -27.72 11.47
CA MET A 402 -3.07 -28.52 10.58
C MET A 402 -4.18 -29.26 11.34
N SER A 403 -3.87 -29.81 12.50
CA SER A 403 -4.83 -30.54 13.35
C SER A 403 -5.84 -29.64 14.07
N ALA A 404 -5.49 -28.36 14.27
CA ALA A 404 -6.32 -27.37 14.92
C ALA A 404 -7.43 -26.79 14.02
N GLY A 405 -7.47 -27.19 12.75
CA GLY A 405 -8.62 -27.02 11.85
C GLY A 405 -8.85 -25.62 11.29
N ASP A 406 -10.12 -25.28 11.09
CA ASP A 406 -10.67 -24.08 10.43
C ASP A 406 -10.13 -22.71 10.91
N ARG A 407 -9.40 -22.66 12.03
CA ARG A 407 -8.75 -21.44 12.51
C ARG A 407 -7.51 -21.04 11.72
N TYR A 408 -6.81 -22.00 11.10
CA TYR A 408 -5.52 -21.78 10.43
C TYR A 408 -5.62 -21.63 8.90
N ILE A 409 -6.83 -21.73 8.34
CA ILE A 409 -7.06 -21.46 6.91
C ILE A 409 -7.23 -19.98 6.59
N TYR A 410 -7.41 -19.11 7.59
CA TYR A 410 -7.50 -17.65 7.43
C TYR A 410 -6.11 -17.04 7.34
N THR A 411 -5.43 -17.27 6.21
CA THR A 411 -4.08 -16.78 5.91
C THR A 411 -4.14 -15.79 4.74
N PRO A 412 -4.78 -14.61 4.93
CA PRO A 412 -4.82 -13.58 3.89
C PRO A 412 -3.41 -13.26 3.42
N LEU A 413 -3.27 -13.00 2.12
CA LEU A 413 -1.99 -12.73 1.49
C LEU A 413 -1.40 -11.42 1.99
N THR A 414 -2.26 -10.41 2.14
CA THR A 414 -1.87 -9.03 2.33
C THR A 414 -2.84 -8.31 3.29
N PRO A 415 -3.06 -8.83 4.52
CA PRO A 415 -4.03 -8.29 5.45
C PRO A 415 -3.76 -6.81 5.73
N ILE A 416 -4.81 -5.99 5.59
CA ILE A 416 -4.73 -4.52 5.61
C ILE A 416 -4.05 -3.96 6.88
N ASN A 417 -4.15 -4.65 8.02
CA ASN A 417 -3.52 -4.23 9.26
C ASN A 417 -1.98 -4.38 9.24
N GLU A 418 -1.44 -5.37 8.52
CA GLU A 418 0.02 -5.50 8.35
C GLU A 418 0.52 -4.45 7.35
N ILE A 419 -0.26 -4.16 6.29
CA ILE A 419 0.06 -3.07 5.35
C ILE A 419 0.06 -1.72 6.07
N TYR A 420 -0.98 -1.43 6.87
CA TYR A 420 -1.02 -0.22 7.69
C TYR A 420 0.22 -0.09 8.58
N TYR A 421 0.61 -1.19 9.25
CA TYR A 421 1.80 -1.18 10.10
C TYR A 421 3.07 -0.93 9.28
N ALA A 422 3.24 -1.59 8.13
CA ALA A 422 4.38 -1.36 7.24
C ALA A 422 4.45 0.09 6.75
N LEU A 423 3.32 0.68 6.34
CA LEU A 423 3.22 2.08 5.91
C LEU A 423 3.54 3.06 7.05
N ARG A 424 3.01 2.80 8.25
CA ARG A 424 3.34 3.58 9.46
C ARG A 424 4.83 3.55 9.77
N GLU A 425 5.46 2.38 9.66
CA GLU A 425 6.88 2.22 9.97
C GLU A 425 7.79 2.88 8.93
N ILE A 426 7.49 2.74 7.63
CA ILE A 426 8.30 3.36 6.58
C ILE A 426 8.12 4.89 6.51
N THR A 427 7.00 5.42 7.01
CA THR A 427 6.75 6.88 7.05
C THR A 427 7.00 7.50 8.41
N ASN A 428 7.58 6.75 9.36
CA ASN A 428 7.87 7.27 10.70
C ASN A 428 8.80 8.50 10.62
N GLU A 429 8.44 9.57 11.33
CA GLU A 429 9.14 10.86 11.27
C GLU A 429 10.62 10.77 11.71
N ASP A 430 10.94 9.86 12.64
CA ASP A 430 12.27 9.73 13.22
C ASP A 430 13.22 8.90 12.34
N TYR A 431 12.74 7.78 11.80
CA TYR A 431 13.58 6.78 11.12
C TYR A 431 13.05 6.29 9.77
N GLY A 432 11.84 6.65 9.37
CA GLY A 432 11.25 6.30 8.07
C GLY A 432 11.88 7.09 6.91
N VAL A 433 11.45 6.82 5.68
CA VAL A 433 11.79 7.64 4.51
C VAL A 433 11.21 9.06 4.68
N ARG A 434 12.03 10.10 4.51
CA ARG A 434 11.59 11.50 4.69
C ARG A 434 10.58 11.96 3.65
N ASP A 435 10.88 11.68 2.39
CA ASP A 435 10.00 12.01 1.26
C ASP A 435 9.14 10.81 0.92
N SER A 436 7.90 10.80 1.41
CA SER A 436 6.97 9.70 1.18
C SER A 436 6.67 9.47 -0.30
N LYS A 437 6.89 10.47 -1.16
CA LYS A 437 6.69 10.35 -2.61
C LYS A 437 7.70 9.42 -3.28
N LYS A 438 8.85 9.18 -2.64
CA LYS A 438 9.81 8.17 -3.10
C LYS A 438 9.37 6.74 -2.81
N ILE A 439 8.40 6.54 -1.92
CA ILE A 439 7.95 5.20 -1.56
C ILE A 439 6.96 4.71 -2.61
N TRP A 440 7.13 3.46 -3.03
CA TRP A 440 6.12 2.70 -3.76
C TRP A 440 5.62 1.55 -2.89
N LEU A 441 4.30 1.43 -2.72
CA LEU A 441 3.73 0.22 -2.14
C LEU A 441 3.78 -0.87 -3.20
N GLN A 442 4.48 -1.97 -2.92
CA GLN A 442 4.45 -3.13 -3.79
C GLN A 442 3.20 -3.97 -3.54
N ILE A 443 2.56 -4.37 -4.62
CA ILE A 443 1.41 -5.26 -4.65
C ILE A 443 1.82 -6.53 -5.37
N SER A 444 1.61 -7.68 -4.73
CA SER A 444 1.84 -9.00 -5.30
C SER A 444 0.53 -9.72 -5.60
N PHE A 445 0.49 -10.43 -6.72
CA PHE A 445 -0.66 -11.23 -7.17
C PHE A 445 -0.47 -12.72 -6.80
N SER A 446 0.03 -13.00 -5.60
CA SER A 446 0.12 -14.36 -5.08
C SER A 446 -1.27 -14.99 -4.89
N THR A 447 -1.32 -16.30 -4.72
CA THR A 447 -2.52 -17.04 -4.29
C THR A 447 -2.14 -18.07 -3.24
N ALA A 448 -3.09 -18.48 -2.38
CA ALA A 448 -2.87 -19.52 -1.40
C ALA A 448 -4.14 -20.37 -1.21
N GLN A 449 -4.04 -21.64 -1.59
CA GLN A 449 -5.11 -22.62 -1.47
C GLN A 449 -4.80 -23.65 -0.38
N TRP A 450 -5.81 -23.86 0.48
CA TRP A 450 -5.80 -24.90 1.50
C TRP A 450 -6.94 -25.89 1.26
N GLU A 451 -6.66 -27.17 1.49
CA GLU A 451 -7.61 -28.26 1.49
C GLU A 451 -7.91 -28.66 2.94
N VAL A 452 -9.20 -28.77 3.25
CA VAL A 452 -9.72 -29.20 4.54
C VAL A 452 -10.50 -30.48 4.35
N LYS A 453 -10.18 -31.50 5.14
CA LYS A 453 -10.91 -32.76 5.21
C LYS A 453 -11.19 -33.11 6.66
N ASN A 454 -12.46 -33.45 6.97
CA ASN A 454 -12.91 -33.75 8.33
C ASN A 454 -12.53 -32.66 9.36
N GLY A 455 -12.58 -31.38 8.96
CA GLY A 455 -12.24 -30.24 9.81
C GLY A 455 -10.74 -30.02 10.04
N GLN A 456 -9.84 -30.73 9.34
CA GLN A 456 -8.39 -30.59 9.44
C GLN A 456 -7.77 -30.17 8.12
N VAL A 457 -6.72 -29.35 8.17
CA VAL A 457 -5.97 -28.97 6.97
C VAL A 457 -5.10 -30.14 6.53
N VAL A 458 -5.16 -30.50 5.23
CA VAL A 458 -4.50 -31.70 4.70
C VAL A 458 -3.13 -31.38 4.11
N ASN A 459 -2.99 -30.25 3.42
CA ASN A 459 -1.73 -29.82 2.83
C ASN A 459 -0.94 -28.94 3.80
N SER A 460 0.33 -29.28 4.06
CA SER A 460 1.21 -28.50 4.94
C SER A 460 1.82 -27.27 4.27
N THR A 461 1.74 -27.19 2.94
CA THR A 461 2.19 -26.04 2.11
C THR A 461 1.02 -25.66 1.21
N PRO A 462 0.69 -24.36 1.05
CA PRO A 462 -0.46 -23.97 0.24
C PRO A 462 -0.19 -24.30 -1.23
N TYR A 463 -1.22 -24.76 -1.94
CA TYR A 463 -1.18 -24.78 -3.40
C TYR A 463 -1.37 -23.35 -3.92
N THR A 464 -0.64 -22.95 -4.95
CA THR A 464 -0.67 -21.58 -5.49
C THR A 464 -1.25 -21.59 -6.91
N PRO A 465 -2.58 -21.64 -7.08
CA PRO A 465 -3.20 -21.58 -8.41
C PRO A 465 -2.88 -20.26 -9.11
N ASP A 466 -2.57 -20.31 -10.40
CA ASP A 466 -2.58 -19.13 -11.25
C ASP A 466 -3.99 -18.54 -11.37
N TYR A 467 -4.10 -17.31 -11.88
CA TYR A 467 -5.38 -16.62 -11.96
C TYR A 467 -6.36 -17.21 -12.97
N GLU A 468 -5.88 -17.93 -13.98
CA GLU A 468 -6.77 -18.70 -14.87
C GLU A 468 -7.52 -19.77 -14.06
N LYS A 469 -6.82 -20.49 -13.17
CA LYS A 469 -7.47 -21.44 -12.25
C LYS A 469 -8.38 -20.76 -11.25
N VAL A 470 -8.00 -19.60 -10.69
CA VAL A 470 -8.87 -18.83 -9.80
C VAL A 470 -10.16 -18.44 -10.52
N PHE A 471 -10.05 -17.88 -11.73
CA PHE A 471 -11.19 -17.53 -12.57
C PHE A 471 -12.07 -18.74 -12.87
N ASN A 472 -11.48 -19.88 -13.24
CA ASN A 472 -12.22 -21.12 -13.46
C ASN A 472 -12.92 -21.62 -12.18
N ARG A 473 -12.38 -21.40 -10.97
CA ARG A 473 -13.14 -21.68 -9.73
C ARG A 473 -14.37 -20.82 -9.57
N ILE A 474 -14.32 -19.55 -10.00
CA ILE A 474 -15.44 -18.62 -9.94
C ILE A 474 -16.52 -19.01 -10.96
N VAL A 475 -16.11 -19.26 -12.22
CA VAL A 475 -17.03 -19.65 -13.31
C VAL A 475 -17.60 -21.04 -13.11
N ASN A 476 -16.86 -21.90 -12.42
CA ASN A 476 -17.24 -23.26 -12.05
C ASN A 476 -17.64 -24.16 -13.23
N PRO A 477 -16.80 -24.30 -14.27
CA PRO A 477 -17.10 -25.21 -15.40
C PRO A 477 -17.13 -26.69 -14.97
N ASP A 478 -16.41 -27.02 -13.89
CA ASP A 478 -16.28 -28.40 -13.38
C ASP A 478 -17.44 -28.83 -12.47
N ASN A 479 -18.50 -28.02 -12.33
CA ASN A 479 -19.67 -28.31 -11.49
C ASN A 479 -19.33 -28.65 -10.02
N MET A 480 -18.36 -27.95 -9.45
CA MET A 480 -18.05 -28.00 -8.01
C MET A 480 -19.26 -27.55 -7.17
N LYS A 481 -19.34 -28.07 -5.95
CA LYS A 481 -20.42 -27.77 -5.01
C LYS A 481 -20.06 -26.57 -4.13
N ASP A 482 -21.07 -25.83 -3.68
CA ASP A 482 -20.95 -24.77 -2.66
C ASP A 482 -19.90 -23.68 -2.98
N VAL A 483 -19.72 -23.35 -4.27
CA VAL A 483 -18.81 -22.28 -4.70
C VAL A 483 -19.34 -20.92 -4.21
N SER A 484 -18.55 -20.24 -3.38
CA SER A 484 -18.83 -18.88 -2.92
C SER A 484 -17.61 -17.98 -3.11
N VAL A 485 -17.83 -16.80 -3.70
CA VAL A 485 -16.84 -15.72 -3.80
C VAL A 485 -17.10 -14.76 -2.64
N ASN A 486 -16.19 -14.70 -1.69
CA ASN A 486 -16.34 -13.95 -0.46
C ASN A 486 -15.29 -12.83 -0.38
N TYR A 487 -15.54 -11.86 0.50
CA TYR A 487 -14.62 -10.78 0.80
C TYR A 487 -14.52 -10.59 2.32
N SER A 488 -13.29 -10.58 2.85
CA SER A 488 -13.09 -10.34 4.28
C SER A 488 -12.98 -8.85 4.55
N GLU A 489 -14.04 -8.22 5.07
CA GLU A 489 -13.99 -6.81 5.50
C GLU A 489 -12.95 -6.54 6.59
N GLN A 490 -12.60 -7.58 7.33
CA GLN A 490 -11.59 -7.53 8.39
C GLN A 490 -10.16 -7.44 7.84
N TYR A 491 -9.86 -8.14 6.74
CA TYR A 491 -8.52 -8.19 6.16
C TYR A 491 -8.39 -7.38 4.87
N GLN A 492 -9.51 -6.95 4.27
CA GLN A 492 -9.60 -6.39 2.93
C GLN A 492 -8.91 -7.28 1.89
N ASN A 493 -9.30 -8.56 1.88
CA ASN A 493 -8.76 -9.61 1.00
C ASN A 493 -9.91 -10.54 0.58
N PRO A 494 -10.05 -10.87 -0.72
CA PRO A 494 -11.03 -11.84 -1.17
C PRO A 494 -10.60 -13.28 -0.89
N TYR A 495 -11.58 -14.17 -0.85
CA TYR A 495 -11.34 -15.61 -0.85
C TYR A 495 -12.50 -16.36 -1.51
N ILE A 496 -12.19 -17.50 -2.13
CA ILE A 496 -13.20 -18.43 -2.66
C ILE A 496 -13.29 -19.63 -1.73
N THR A 497 -14.49 -20.12 -1.47
CA THR A 497 -14.72 -21.42 -0.83
C THR A 497 -15.48 -22.34 -1.78
N TYR A 498 -15.16 -23.63 -1.80
CA TYR A 498 -15.91 -24.63 -2.58
C TYR A 498 -15.68 -26.04 -2.05
N ARG A 499 -16.49 -26.99 -2.52
CA ARG A 499 -16.33 -28.43 -2.24
C ARG A 499 -16.07 -29.22 -3.52
N ASN A 500 -15.16 -30.18 -3.43
CA ASN A 500 -14.94 -31.19 -4.46
C ASN A 500 -14.75 -32.56 -3.80
N GLY A 501 -15.68 -33.48 -4.06
CA GLY A 501 -15.76 -34.75 -3.33
C GLY A 501 -16.02 -34.54 -1.83
N GLU A 502 -15.19 -35.15 -0.98
CA GLU A 502 -15.26 -35.02 0.48
C GLU A 502 -14.44 -33.83 1.03
N SER A 503 -13.69 -33.15 0.16
CA SER A 503 -12.80 -32.06 0.55
C SER A 503 -13.45 -30.69 0.38
N GLU A 504 -13.18 -29.82 1.35
CA GLU A 504 -13.49 -28.39 1.31
C GLU A 504 -12.22 -27.63 0.97
N PHE A 505 -12.36 -26.56 0.20
CA PHE A 505 -11.23 -25.77 -0.25
C PHE A 505 -11.49 -24.30 0.02
N ILE A 506 -10.40 -23.59 0.30
CA ILE A 506 -10.37 -22.14 0.41
C ILE A 506 -9.17 -21.60 -0.36
N ILE A 507 -9.38 -20.57 -1.16
CA ILE A 507 -8.34 -19.88 -1.92
C ILE A 507 -8.34 -18.41 -1.51
N TRP A 508 -7.23 -17.92 -0.97
CA TRP A 508 -6.95 -16.49 -0.81
C TRP A 508 -6.21 -15.97 -2.04
N TYR A 509 -6.61 -14.81 -2.54
CA TYR A 509 -6.08 -14.18 -3.76
C TYR A 509 -6.25 -12.65 -3.66
N GLU A 510 -5.79 -11.90 -4.66
CA GLU A 510 -6.09 -10.47 -4.81
C GLU A 510 -7.11 -10.22 -5.92
N ASP A 511 -8.00 -9.24 -5.73
CA ASP A 511 -8.96 -8.79 -6.73
C ASP A 511 -9.05 -7.25 -6.75
N SER A 512 -9.84 -6.68 -7.65
CA SER A 512 -9.97 -5.23 -7.79
C SER A 512 -10.39 -4.51 -6.49
N ARG A 513 -11.15 -5.18 -5.60
CA ARG A 513 -11.60 -4.61 -4.32
C ARG A 513 -10.46 -4.53 -3.32
N SER A 514 -9.67 -5.60 -3.18
CA SER A 514 -8.52 -5.60 -2.27
C SER A 514 -7.38 -4.72 -2.75
N ILE A 515 -7.24 -4.53 -4.07
CA ILE A 515 -6.28 -3.61 -4.68
C ILE A 515 -6.69 -2.15 -4.41
N ASP A 516 -7.96 -1.82 -4.61
CA ASP A 516 -8.53 -0.51 -4.29
C ASP A 516 -8.31 -0.13 -2.81
N ALA A 517 -8.60 -1.05 -1.88
CA ALA A 517 -8.41 -0.83 -0.46
C ALA A 517 -6.94 -0.51 -0.09
N LYS A 518 -5.98 -1.16 -0.75
CA LYS A 518 -4.54 -0.96 -0.53
C LYS A 518 -4.04 0.35 -1.10
N ILE A 519 -4.46 0.70 -2.31
CA ILE A 519 -4.12 1.98 -2.95
C ILE A 519 -4.67 3.13 -2.10
N LYS A 520 -5.95 3.06 -1.69
CA LYS A 520 -6.57 4.04 -0.79
C LYS A 520 -5.77 4.19 0.50
N LEU A 521 -5.37 3.09 1.13
CA LEU A 521 -4.56 3.14 2.35
C LEU A 521 -3.19 3.79 2.12
N ALA A 522 -2.47 3.43 1.06
CA ALA A 522 -1.18 4.04 0.73
C ALA A 522 -1.29 5.56 0.53
N ARG A 523 -2.32 6.01 -0.20
CA ARG A 523 -2.60 7.44 -0.44
C ARG A 523 -2.82 8.21 0.84
N MET A 524 -3.45 7.59 1.85
CA MET A 524 -3.61 8.20 3.17
C MET A 524 -2.28 8.47 3.89
N PHE A 525 -1.21 7.77 3.53
CA PHE A 525 0.17 8.01 3.98
C PHE A 525 0.97 8.91 3.03
N ASN A 526 0.32 9.57 2.05
CA ASN A 526 0.97 10.35 1.00
C ASN A 526 1.92 9.51 0.12
N ILE A 527 1.55 8.25 -0.10
CA ILE A 527 2.26 7.30 -0.97
C ILE A 527 1.34 7.06 -2.16
N ASN A 528 1.68 7.66 -3.29
CA ASN A 528 0.88 7.60 -4.53
C ASN A 528 1.56 6.79 -5.63
N GLY A 529 2.69 6.15 -5.34
CA GLY A 529 3.32 5.24 -6.30
C GLY A 529 3.07 3.79 -5.95
N ILE A 530 2.85 2.97 -6.98
CA ILE A 530 2.56 1.54 -6.85
C ILE A 530 3.58 0.75 -7.67
N SER A 531 4.08 -0.33 -7.07
CA SER A 531 4.95 -1.30 -7.72
C SER A 531 4.22 -2.63 -7.84
N LEU A 532 4.21 -3.26 -9.01
CA LEU A 532 3.51 -4.51 -9.26
C LEU A 532 4.50 -5.67 -9.34
N TRP A 533 4.30 -6.66 -8.47
CA TRP A 533 4.90 -7.98 -8.59
C TRP A 533 3.84 -8.97 -9.10
N ARG A 534 3.73 -9.19 -10.41
CA ARG A 534 4.55 -8.69 -11.52
C ARG A 534 3.77 -8.90 -12.83
N LEU A 535 4.26 -8.35 -13.93
CA LEU A 535 3.73 -8.66 -15.26
C LEU A 535 3.74 -10.17 -15.51
N GLY A 536 2.72 -10.67 -16.22
CA GLY A 536 2.42 -12.07 -16.46
C GLY A 536 1.54 -12.72 -15.39
N ASN A 537 1.18 -11.99 -14.33
CA ASN A 537 0.35 -12.50 -13.24
C ASN A 537 -0.69 -11.46 -12.76
N ILE A 538 -0.82 -10.32 -13.44
CA ILE A 538 -1.82 -9.31 -13.11
C ILE A 538 -3.18 -9.80 -13.63
N PRO A 539 -4.23 -9.89 -12.80
CA PRO A 539 -5.53 -10.33 -13.28
C PRO A 539 -6.18 -9.30 -14.23
N ASP A 540 -6.64 -9.75 -15.39
CA ASP A 540 -7.28 -8.97 -16.46
C ASP A 540 -8.48 -9.72 -17.08
N PHE A 541 -9.25 -10.41 -16.23
CA PHE A 541 -10.40 -11.24 -16.65
C PHE A 541 -11.71 -10.45 -16.66
N GLU A 542 -12.71 -10.90 -17.44
CA GLU A 542 -14.02 -10.26 -17.53
C GLU A 542 -14.66 -9.97 -16.15
N GLN A 543 -15.10 -8.73 -15.94
CA GLN A 543 -15.68 -8.25 -14.68
C GLN A 543 -16.95 -8.99 -14.26
N THR A 544 -17.72 -9.57 -15.20
CA THR A 544 -18.97 -10.29 -14.91
C THR A 544 -19.06 -11.55 -15.74
N VAL A 545 -19.27 -12.71 -15.10
CA VAL A 545 -19.52 -13.98 -15.77
C VAL A 545 -20.85 -14.56 -15.29
N ASN A 546 -21.75 -14.87 -16.22
CA ASN A 546 -23.09 -15.42 -15.92
C ASN A 546 -23.90 -14.56 -14.92
N GLY A 547 -23.77 -13.24 -15.02
CA GLY A 547 -24.45 -12.28 -14.13
C GLY A 547 -23.85 -12.17 -12.72
N ARG A 548 -22.68 -12.79 -12.47
CA ARG A 548 -21.93 -12.67 -11.21
C ARG A 548 -20.64 -11.89 -11.41
N PRO A 549 -20.33 -10.90 -10.57
CA PRO A 549 -19.08 -10.17 -10.67
C PRO A 549 -17.89 -11.09 -10.33
N SER A 550 -16.85 -11.07 -11.17
CA SER A 550 -15.59 -11.79 -10.92
C SER A 550 -14.63 -10.96 -10.05
N TYR A 551 -14.68 -9.63 -10.20
CA TYR A 551 -13.74 -8.66 -9.62
C TYR A 551 -12.28 -8.83 -10.09
N LEU A 552 -12.02 -9.67 -11.09
CA LEU A 552 -10.68 -10.05 -11.53
C LEU A 552 -10.10 -9.20 -12.67
N ASP A 553 -10.75 -8.09 -13.07
CA ASP A 553 -10.10 -7.08 -13.91
C ASP A 553 -9.38 -6.06 -13.03
N VAL A 554 -8.23 -6.48 -12.51
CA VAL A 554 -7.38 -5.63 -11.68
C VAL A 554 -6.65 -4.59 -12.52
N TRP A 555 -6.27 -4.96 -13.74
CA TRP A 555 -5.58 -4.05 -14.65
C TRP A 555 -6.43 -2.82 -14.99
N GLN A 556 -7.72 -3.00 -15.28
CA GLN A 556 -8.64 -1.88 -15.46
C GLN A 556 -8.68 -0.96 -14.23
N LYS A 557 -8.79 -1.53 -13.01
CA LYS A 557 -8.80 -0.74 -11.77
C LYS A 557 -7.51 0.09 -11.61
N LEU A 558 -6.35 -0.46 -11.96
CA LEU A 558 -5.07 0.28 -11.91
C LEU A 558 -5.04 1.43 -12.93
N ASN A 559 -5.61 1.24 -14.12
CA ASN A 559 -5.68 2.27 -15.15
C ASN A 559 -6.61 3.44 -14.76
N GLU A 560 -7.76 3.16 -14.13
CA GLU A 560 -8.66 4.20 -13.59
C GLU A 560 -7.91 5.15 -12.63
N TYR A 561 -7.05 4.58 -11.80
CA TYR A 561 -6.21 5.31 -10.85
C TYR A 561 -5.10 6.14 -11.53
N LYS A 562 -4.52 5.62 -12.62
CA LYS A 562 -3.45 6.32 -13.36
C LYS A 562 -3.98 7.47 -14.22
N LEU A 563 -5.17 7.34 -14.81
CA LEU A 563 -5.75 8.38 -15.68
C LEU A 563 -6.37 9.55 -14.90
N ASN A 564 -6.32 9.54 -13.56
CA ASN A 564 -7.10 10.44 -12.70
C ASN A 564 -8.61 10.45 -13.01
N GLU A 565 -9.11 9.39 -13.64
CA GLU A 565 -10.54 9.15 -13.86
C GLU A 565 -11.23 8.68 -12.57
N TYR A 566 -10.47 8.46 -11.50
CA TYR A 566 -10.98 8.14 -10.18
C TYR A 566 -11.84 9.28 -9.61
N ASN A 567 -13.15 9.11 -9.68
CA ASN A 567 -14.12 9.88 -8.93
C ASN A 567 -14.16 9.33 -7.49
N PRO A 568 -13.77 10.09 -6.45
CA PRO A 568 -13.86 9.61 -5.06
C PRO A 568 -15.29 9.31 -4.59
N ASN A 569 -16.30 9.64 -5.41
CA ASN A 569 -17.72 9.42 -5.16
C ASN A 569 -18.30 8.19 -5.91
N GLU A 570 -17.48 7.46 -6.68
CA GLU A 570 -17.79 6.15 -7.31
C GLU A 570 -17.05 5.02 -6.60
#